data_AF-A0A6A5AXJ1-F1
#
_entry.id   AF-A0A6A5AXJ1-F1
#
_cell.length_a   1.000
_cell.length_b   1.000
_cell.length_c   1.000
_cell.angle_alpha   90.00
_cell.angle_beta   90.00
_cell.angle_gamma   90.00
#
_symmetry.space_group_name_H-M   'P 1'
#
loop_
_entity.id
_entity.type
_entity.pdbx_description
1 polymer ?
#
loop_
_entity_poly.entity_id
_entity_poly.type
_entity_poly.pdbx_seq_one_letter_code
_entity_poly.pdbx_strand_id
1 'polypeptide(L)'
;MSNDLGIDTTDTQARKWWSDSDDLSLLTQVNNDLPFKQVKNTTKAWDALATKLLEVPGFGRTTLDGKKAANRFYQLLRVHRRFQQSSQYLSGVEQEETGKIVLLDELVQLFDEATDQRNADRAAMHAKVTEKEAAASFLRDQAMQSGKRKSVETDESTDSDDMRYKVMQSASVDKQRSRLDVMITT
;
A
#
# COMPACT_ATOMS: atom_id res chain seq x y z
N MET A 1 56.34 -20.09 -41.16
CA MET A 1 56.04 -20.62 -39.81
C MET A 1 54.94 -19.75 -39.24
N SER A 2 53.77 -20.35 -39.09
CA SER A 2 52.54 -19.77 -38.56
C SER A 2 52.77 -19.19 -37.16
N ASN A 3 52.03 -18.13 -36.84
CA ASN A 3 51.51 -17.85 -35.50
C ASN A 3 50.23 -17.03 -35.68
N ASP A 4 49.19 -17.74 -36.13
CA ASP A 4 47.80 -17.37 -35.90
C ASP A 4 47.42 -17.98 -34.55
N LEU A 5 47.26 -17.16 -33.53
CA LEU A 5 46.57 -17.52 -32.30
C LEU A 5 45.57 -16.40 -32.04
N GLY A 6 44.37 -16.64 -32.56
CA GLY A 6 43.18 -15.84 -32.32
C GLY A 6 43.08 -15.51 -30.83
N ILE A 7 43.17 -14.21 -30.55
CA ILE A 7 42.64 -13.66 -29.32
C ILE A 7 41.15 -13.94 -29.40
N ASP A 8 40.77 -14.98 -28.67
CA ASP A 8 39.40 -15.43 -28.49
C ASP A 8 38.55 -14.26 -27.98
N THR A 9 37.96 -13.55 -28.93
CA THR A 9 37.03 -12.45 -28.67
C THR A 9 35.71 -13.00 -28.12
N THR A 10 35.53 -14.33 -28.13
CA THR A 10 34.33 -14.99 -27.59
C THR A 10 34.38 -15.12 -26.05
N ASP A 11 35.57 -15.26 -25.43
CA ASP A 11 35.72 -15.29 -23.96
C ASP A 11 35.39 -13.95 -23.29
N THR A 12 35.62 -12.83 -23.98
CA THR A 12 35.33 -11.50 -23.40
C THR A 12 33.82 -11.20 -23.41
N GLN A 13 33.08 -11.79 -24.37
CA GLN A 13 31.62 -11.67 -24.46
C GLN A 13 30.91 -12.60 -23.46
N ALA A 14 31.53 -13.73 -23.08
CA ALA A 14 31.04 -14.66 -22.06
C ALA A 14 30.91 -14.03 -20.65
N ARG A 15 31.58 -12.90 -20.39
CA ARG A 15 31.56 -12.21 -19.08
C ARG A 15 30.35 -11.29 -18.85
N LYS A 16 29.59 -10.96 -19.89
CA LYS A 16 28.31 -10.23 -19.74
C LYS A 16 27.17 -11.25 -19.82
N TRP A 17 26.53 -11.51 -18.68
CA TRP A 17 25.35 -12.38 -18.56
C TRP A 17 24.18 -12.00 -19.50
N TRP A 18 24.19 -10.82 -20.12
CA TRP A 18 23.18 -10.37 -21.07
C TRP A 18 23.88 -9.78 -22.30
N SER A 19 23.54 -10.28 -23.49
CA SER A 19 23.94 -9.66 -24.75
C SER A 19 22.95 -8.57 -25.17
N ASP A 20 23.34 -7.70 -26.11
CA ASP A 20 22.41 -6.68 -26.64
C ASP A 20 21.24 -7.31 -27.41
N SER A 21 21.47 -8.45 -28.08
CA SER A 21 20.40 -9.22 -28.71
C SER A 21 19.44 -9.82 -27.67
N ASP A 22 19.97 -10.35 -26.56
CA ASP A 22 19.13 -10.85 -25.46
C ASP A 22 18.29 -9.73 -24.85
N ASP A 23 18.88 -8.55 -24.66
CA ASP A 23 18.17 -7.37 -24.16
C ASP A 23 17.07 -6.92 -25.13
N LEU A 24 17.33 -6.91 -26.43
CA LEU A 24 16.34 -6.52 -27.43
C LEU A 24 15.16 -7.51 -27.42
N SER A 25 15.43 -8.82 -27.45
CA SER A 25 14.38 -9.85 -27.34
C SER A 25 13.56 -9.69 -26.06
N LEU A 26 14.23 -9.45 -24.91
CA LEU A 26 13.55 -9.20 -23.63
C LEU A 26 12.63 -7.98 -23.72
N LEU A 27 13.12 -6.84 -24.21
CA LEU A 27 12.36 -5.60 -24.28
C LEU A 27 11.17 -5.74 -25.24
N THR A 28 11.36 -6.37 -26.40
CA THR A 28 10.28 -6.65 -27.35
C THR A 28 9.20 -7.50 -26.71
N GLN A 29 9.58 -8.58 -26.02
CA GLN A 29 8.59 -9.44 -25.36
C GLN A 29 7.89 -8.73 -24.19
N VAL A 30 8.60 -7.87 -23.44
CA VAL A 30 7.99 -7.05 -22.38
C VAL A 30 6.99 -6.05 -22.96
N ASN A 31 7.26 -5.47 -24.12
CA ASN A 31 6.32 -4.55 -24.77
C ASN A 31 5.04 -5.27 -25.23
N ASN A 32 5.18 -6.52 -25.70
CA ASN A 32 4.04 -7.32 -26.11
C ASN A 32 3.16 -7.79 -24.93
N ASP A 33 3.78 -8.22 -23.83
CA ASP A 33 3.07 -8.88 -22.73
C ASP A 33 2.74 -7.95 -21.54
N LEU A 34 3.43 -6.81 -21.43
CA LEU A 34 3.30 -5.81 -20.37
C LEU A 34 3.18 -6.41 -18.96
N PRO A 35 4.09 -7.31 -18.54
CA PRO A 35 3.97 -8.03 -17.27
C PRO A 35 3.95 -7.12 -16.04
N PHE A 36 4.57 -5.95 -16.11
CA PHE A 36 4.58 -4.95 -15.04
C PHE A 36 3.22 -4.28 -14.79
N LYS A 37 2.28 -4.35 -15.74
CA LYS A 37 0.89 -3.85 -15.57
C LYS A 37 0.00 -4.83 -14.80
N GLN A 38 0.41 -6.09 -14.64
CA GLN A 38 -0.43 -7.17 -14.10
C GLN A 38 -0.44 -7.24 -12.56
N VAL A 39 -0.92 -6.19 -11.87
CA VAL A 39 -0.81 -6.01 -10.40
C VAL A 39 -1.09 -7.26 -9.54
N LYS A 40 -2.14 -8.04 -9.85
CA LYS A 40 -2.52 -9.22 -9.05
C LYS A 40 -1.68 -10.46 -9.36
N ASN A 41 -1.08 -10.53 -10.55
CA ASN A 41 -0.43 -11.73 -11.09
C ASN A 41 0.99 -11.41 -11.63
N THR A 42 1.62 -10.33 -11.16
CA THR A 42 2.89 -9.83 -11.70
C THR A 42 3.95 -10.92 -11.80
N THR A 43 4.14 -11.72 -10.74
CA THR A 43 5.10 -12.83 -10.73
C THR A 43 4.81 -13.84 -11.85
N LYS A 44 3.55 -14.30 -11.96
CA LYS A 44 3.14 -15.26 -13.00
C LYS A 44 3.30 -14.68 -14.40
N ALA A 45 3.05 -13.38 -14.57
CA ALA A 45 3.23 -12.70 -15.85
C ALA A 45 4.70 -12.68 -16.28
N TRP A 46 5.61 -12.43 -15.33
CA TRP A 46 7.05 -12.50 -15.59
C TRP A 46 7.53 -13.94 -15.87
N ASP A 47 7.01 -14.94 -15.16
CA ASP A 47 7.34 -16.34 -15.43
C ASP A 47 6.85 -16.77 -16.82
N ALA A 48 5.63 -16.39 -17.21
CA ALA A 48 5.10 -16.67 -18.54
C ALA A 48 5.95 -15.99 -19.65
N LEU A 49 6.37 -14.75 -19.43
CA LEU A 49 7.28 -14.06 -20.35
C LEU A 49 8.63 -14.78 -20.46
N ALA A 50 9.19 -15.25 -19.35
CA ALA A 50 10.45 -16.00 -19.36
C ALA A 50 10.33 -17.31 -20.15
N THR A 51 9.22 -18.04 -20.00
CA THR A 51 8.95 -19.25 -20.81
C THR A 51 8.92 -18.94 -22.30
N LYS A 52 8.24 -17.86 -22.73
CA LYS A 52 8.22 -17.45 -24.15
C LYS A 52 9.61 -17.10 -24.66
N LEU A 53 10.43 -16.40 -23.87
CA LEU A 53 11.79 -16.05 -24.27
C LEU A 53 12.69 -17.28 -24.44
N LEU A 54 12.49 -18.33 -23.65
CA LEU A 54 13.22 -19.59 -23.80
C LEU A 54 12.90 -20.31 -25.12
N GLU A 55 11.74 -20.01 -25.73
CA GLU A 55 11.33 -20.56 -27.02
C GLU A 55 11.86 -19.74 -28.22
N VAL A 56 12.42 -18.54 -27.98
CA VAL A 56 12.97 -17.67 -29.04
C VAL A 56 14.29 -18.25 -29.56
N PRO A 57 14.40 -18.60 -30.86
CA PRO A 57 15.65 -19.09 -31.43
C PRO A 57 16.78 -18.07 -31.27
N GLY A 58 17.95 -18.55 -30.81
CA GLY A 58 19.12 -17.70 -30.60
C GLY A 58 19.12 -16.91 -29.30
N PHE A 59 18.10 -17.06 -28.44
CA PHE A 59 18.13 -16.46 -27.11
C PHE A 59 19.13 -17.18 -26.19
N GLY A 60 20.08 -16.43 -25.64
CA GLY A 60 21.26 -17.00 -24.96
C GLY A 60 21.03 -17.47 -23.52
N ARG A 61 19.83 -17.26 -22.94
CA ARG A 61 19.58 -17.50 -21.50
C ARG A 61 18.73 -18.75 -21.26
N THR A 62 19.36 -19.92 -21.31
CA THR A 62 18.69 -21.23 -21.15
C THR A 62 18.05 -21.50 -19.77
N THR A 63 18.39 -20.72 -18.74
CA THR A 63 17.85 -20.85 -17.37
C THR A 63 17.16 -19.57 -16.89
N LEU A 64 16.54 -18.84 -17.82
CA LEU A 64 15.78 -17.64 -17.51
C LEU A 64 14.53 -17.99 -16.68
N ASP A 65 14.32 -17.22 -15.61
CA ASP A 65 13.08 -17.24 -14.82
C ASP A 65 12.49 -15.83 -14.76
N GLY A 66 11.24 -15.71 -14.33
CA GLY A 66 10.55 -14.41 -14.29
C GLY A 66 11.26 -13.38 -13.43
N LYS A 67 11.91 -13.81 -12.34
CA LYS A 67 12.67 -12.91 -11.44
C LYS A 67 13.90 -12.33 -12.15
N LYS A 68 14.66 -13.13 -12.89
CA LYS A 68 15.82 -12.68 -13.68
C LYS A 68 15.38 -11.74 -14.81
N ALA A 69 14.29 -12.06 -15.51
CA ALA A 69 13.74 -11.23 -16.57
C ALA A 69 13.31 -9.85 -16.03
N ALA A 70 12.53 -9.83 -14.94
CA ALA A 70 12.09 -8.61 -14.28
C ALA A 70 13.28 -7.76 -13.80
N ASN A 71 14.25 -8.38 -13.13
CA ASN A 71 15.46 -7.68 -12.66
C ASN A 71 16.23 -7.03 -13.81
N ARG A 72 16.37 -7.72 -14.94
CA ARG A 72 17.06 -7.16 -16.11
C ARG A 72 16.29 -5.99 -16.71
N PHE A 73 14.97 -6.13 -16.87
CA PHE A 73 14.12 -5.05 -17.36
C PHE A 73 14.26 -3.78 -16.52
N TYR A 74 14.16 -3.87 -15.18
CA TYR A 74 14.30 -2.70 -14.32
C TYR A 74 15.71 -2.10 -14.34
N GLN A 75 16.75 -2.91 -14.52
CA GLN A 75 18.11 -2.40 -14.73
C GLN A 75 18.20 -1.60 -16.02
N LEU A 76 17.61 -2.08 -17.12
CA LEU A 76 17.60 -1.39 -18.41
C LEU A 76 16.85 -0.05 -18.32
N LEU A 77 15.66 -0.02 -17.70
CA LEU A 77 14.94 1.25 -17.47
C LEU A 77 15.77 2.25 -16.68
N ARG A 78 16.43 1.80 -15.61
CA ARG A 78 17.27 2.68 -14.78
C ARG A 78 18.47 3.24 -15.54
N VAL A 79 19.13 2.42 -16.34
CA VAL A 79 20.25 2.86 -17.19
C VAL A 79 19.75 3.85 -18.25
N HIS A 80 18.62 3.55 -18.89
CA HIS A 80 18.03 4.39 -19.92
C HIS A 80 17.62 5.78 -19.39
N ARG A 81 17.02 5.86 -18.21
CA ARG A 81 16.68 7.15 -17.59
C ARG A 81 17.92 8.02 -17.34
N ARG A 82 19.03 7.42 -16.90
CA ARG A 82 20.30 8.15 -16.74
C ARG A 82 20.84 8.63 -18.08
N PHE A 83 20.69 7.81 -19.11
CA PHE A 83 21.03 8.18 -20.48
C PHE A 83 20.19 9.36 -20.96
N GLN A 84 18.85 9.31 -20.88
CA GLN A 84 17.97 10.42 -21.26
C GLN A 84 18.32 11.72 -20.53
N GLN A 85 18.54 11.65 -19.20
CA GLN A 85 18.97 12.81 -18.41
C GLN A 85 20.28 13.38 -18.91
N SER A 86 21.28 12.54 -19.21
CA SER A 86 22.60 12.99 -19.68
C SER A 86 22.52 13.57 -21.10
N SER A 87 21.74 12.94 -21.99
CA SER A 87 21.54 13.39 -23.37
C SER A 87 20.77 14.70 -23.44
N GLN A 88 19.82 14.97 -22.53
CA GLN A 88 19.14 16.26 -22.43
C GLN A 88 20.13 17.43 -22.25
N TYR A 89 21.25 17.21 -21.55
CA TYR A 89 22.30 18.21 -21.35
C TYR A 89 23.37 18.24 -22.46
N LEU A 90 23.34 17.30 -23.41
CA LEU A 90 24.31 17.12 -24.49
C LEU A 90 23.68 17.24 -25.89
N SER A 91 22.44 17.75 -25.97
CA SER A 91 21.68 17.91 -27.22
C SER A 91 22.46 18.73 -28.25
N GLY A 92 22.88 18.06 -29.33
CA GLY A 92 23.77 18.59 -30.36
C GLY A 92 24.56 17.50 -31.11
N VAL A 93 24.60 16.28 -30.57
CA VAL A 93 25.21 15.11 -31.22
C VAL A 93 24.12 14.23 -31.84
N GLU A 94 24.18 14.03 -33.16
CA GLU A 94 23.38 13.05 -33.88
C GLU A 94 23.70 11.65 -33.34
N GLN A 95 22.76 11.07 -32.61
CA GLN A 95 22.94 9.78 -31.96
C GLN A 95 22.20 8.73 -32.79
N GLU A 96 22.88 7.62 -33.10
CA GLU A 96 22.29 6.48 -33.79
C GLU A 96 21.12 5.94 -32.93
N GLU A 97 19.89 6.29 -33.30
CA GLU A 97 18.66 5.77 -32.70
C GLU A 97 18.58 4.26 -33.00
N THR A 98 19.31 3.48 -32.22
CA THR A 98 19.20 2.02 -32.26
C THR A 98 17.77 1.67 -31.84
N GLY A 99 17.11 0.71 -32.50
CA GLY A 99 15.73 0.32 -32.14
C GLY A 99 15.50 -0.03 -30.66
N LYS A 100 16.56 -0.37 -29.92
CA LYS A 100 16.56 -0.54 -28.46
C LYS A 100 16.24 0.76 -27.69
N ILE A 101 16.73 1.91 -28.14
CA ILE A 101 16.50 3.23 -27.51
C ILE A 101 15.03 3.62 -27.65
N VAL A 102 14.49 3.56 -28.88
CA VAL A 102 13.07 3.86 -29.18
C VAL A 102 12.15 2.98 -28.34
N LEU A 103 12.45 1.68 -28.27
CA LEU A 103 11.65 0.75 -27.47
C LEU A 103 11.76 1.02 -25.96
N LEU A 104 12.91 1.45 -25.48
CA LEU A 104 13.09 1.84 -24.08
C LEU A 104 12.35 3.14 -23.75
N ASP A 105 12.28 4.10 -24.67
CA ASP A 105 11.49 5.33 -24.50
C ASP A 105 10.01 5.00 -24.30
N GLU A 106 9.44 4.16 -25.19
CA GLU A 106 8.06 3.68 -25.10
C GLU A 106 7.81 2.92 -23.78
N LEU A 107 8.69 1.99 -23.42
CA LEU A 107 8.55 1.20 -22.20
C LEU A 107 8.69 2.03 -20.92
N VAL A 108 9.52 3.08 -20.91
CA VAL A 108 9.59 4.03 -19.79
C VAL A 108 8.24 4.74 -19.62
N GLN A 109 7.68 5.26 -20.70
CA GLN A 109 6.38 5.94 -20.67
C GLN A 109 5.28 5.00 -20.14
N LEU A 110 5.16 3.80 -20.71
CA LEU A 110 4.14 2.82 -20.29
C LEU A 110 4.31 2.38 -18.83
N PHE A 111 5.54 2.34 -18.33
CA PHE A 111 5.84 1.98 -16.94
C PHE A 111 5.46 3.09 -15.96
N ASP A 112 5.72 4.34 -16.31
CA ASP A 112 5.34 5.50 -15.48
C ASP A 112 3.82 5.64 -15.43
N GLU A 113 3.12 5.56 -16.56
CA GLU A 113 1.65 5.55 -16.62
C GLU A 113 1.05 4.45 -15.74
N ALA A 114 1.60 3.23 -15.80
CA ALA A 114 1.14 2.11 -14.98
C ALA A 114 1.39 2.34 -13.48
N THR A 115 2.49 3.02 -13.14
CA THR A 115 2.83 3.37 -11.76
C THR A 115 1.91 4.45 -11.22
N ASP A 116 1.64 5.48 -12.00
CA ASP A 116 0.73 6.56 -11.65
C ASP A 116 -0.70 6.06 -11.47
N GLN A 117 -1.18 5.22 -12.38
CA GLN A 117 -2.50 4.61 -12.25
C GLN A 117 -2.62 3.77 -10.98
N ARG A 118 -1.61 2.94 -10.67
CA ARG A 118 -1.59 2.14 -9.43
C ARG A 118 -1.61 3.02 -8.18
N ASN A 119 -0.89 4.14 -8.20
CA ASN A 119 -0.85 5.08 -7.09
C ASN A 119 -2.21 5.77 -6.92
N ALA A 120 -2.84 6.18 -8.02
CA ALA A 120 -4.19 6.75 -8.02
C ALA A 120 -5.24 5.77 -7.49
N ASP A 121 -5.21 4.51 -7.93
CA ASP A 121 -6.13 3.47 -7.47
C ASP A 121 -5.98 3.22 -5.96
N ARG A 122 -4.74 3.19 -5.46
CA ARG A 122 -4.46 3.03 -4.03
C ARG A 122 -4.96 4.24 -3.22
N ALA A 123 -4.77 5.46 -3.73
CA ALA A 123 -5.26 6.67 -3.09
C ALA A 123 -6.80 6.69 -3.05
N ALA A 124 -7.47 6.32 -4.15
CA ALA A 124 -8.92 6.24 -4.22
C ALA A 124 -9.49 5.17 -3.27
N MET A 125 -8.83 4.01 -3.16
CA MET A 125 -9.20 2.98 -2.19
C MET A 125 -9.07 3.48 -0.75
N HIS A 126 -7.96 4.15 -0.43
CA HIS A 126 -7.74 4.73 0.90
C HIS A 126 -8.79 5.79 1.23
N ALA A 127 -9.09 6.71 0.30
CA ALA A 127 -10.11 7.74 0.48
C ALA A 127 -11.50 7.13 0.79
N LYS A 128 -11.88 6.06 0.08
CA LYS A 128 -13.15 5.34 0.34
C LYS A 128 -13.19 4.67 1.71
N VAL A 129 -12.05 4.14 2.19
CA VAL A 129 -11.97 3.56 3.54
C VAL A 129 -12.10 4.66 4.59
N THR A 130 -11.40 5.79 4.42
CA THR A 130 -11.47 6.92 5.36
C THR A 130 -12.86 7.55 5.41
N GLU A 131 -13.56 7.65 4.28
CA GLU A 131 -14.93 8.16 4.24
C GLU A 131 -15.90 7.24 5.00
N LYS A 132 -15.78 5.92 4.82
CA LYS A 132 -16.58 4.93 5.56
C LYS A 132 -16.30 4.98 7.05
N GLU A 133 -15.04 5.12 7.44
CA GLU A 133 -14.65 5.24 8.85
C GLU A 133 -15.19 6.55 9.47
N ALA A 134 -15.09 7.67 8.76
CA ALA A 134 -15.65 8.95 9.19
C ALA A 134 -17.18 8.89 9.37
N ALA A 135 -17.89 8.27 8.41
CA ALA A 135 -19.33 8.07 8.51
C ALA A 135 -19.71 7.16 9.70
N ALA A 136 -18.97 6.07 9.94
CA ALA A 136 -19.20 5.19 11.07
C ALA A 136 -18.91 5.88 12.41
N SER A 137 -17.84 6.68 12.49
CA SER A 137 -17.51 7.50 13.66
C SER A 137 -18.62 8.51 13.96
N PHE A 138 -19.12 9.20 12.94
CA PHE A 138 -20.21 10.16 13.09
C PHE A 138 -21.49 9.49 13.64
N LEU A 139 -21.88 8.33 13.12
CA LEU A 139 -23.04 7.59 13.63
C LEU A 139 -22.85 7.12 15.08
N ARG A 140 -21.64 6.67 15.43
CA ARG A 140 -21.31 6.28 16.81
C ARG A 140 -21.41 7.46 17.76
N ASP A 141 -20.86 8.61 17.39
CA ASP A 141 -20.89 9.82 18.22
C ASP A 141 -22.33 10.35 18.39
N GLN A 142 -23.14 10.31 17.33
CA GLN A 142 -24.55 10.70 17.38
C GLN A 142 -25.36 9.80 18.33
N ALA A 143 -25.16 8.48 18.27
CA ALA A 143 -25.83 7.53 19.16
C ALA A 143 -25.42 7.73 20.64
N MET A 144 -24.14 8.03 20.90
CA MET A 144 -23.64 8.30 22.25
C MET A 144 -24.21 9.60 22.85
N GLN A 145 -24.53 10.60 22.02
CA GLN A 145 -25.15 11.84 22.47
C GLN A 145 -26.65 11.71 22.73
N SER A 146 -27.39 10.92 21.92
CA SER A 146 -28.83 10.74 22.11
C SER A 146 -29.18 9.87 23.32
N GLY A 147 -28.29 8.95 23.72
CA GLY A 147 -28.45 8.14 24.93
C GLY A 147 -28.32 8.93 26.24
N LYS A 148 -27.78 10.16 26.21
CA LYS A 148 -27.55 11.00 27.39
C LYS A 148 -28.73 11.87 27.82
N ARG A 149 -29.87 11.79 27.11
CA ARG A 149 -31.12 12.53 27.43
C ARG A 149 -32.28 11.59 27.77
N LYS A 150 -32.08 10.71 28.75
CA LYS A 150 -33.15 10.19 29.62
C LYS A 150 -32.63 10.04 31.04
N SER A 151 -32.26 11.16 31.64
CA SER A 151 -32.38 11.40 33.07
C SER A 151 -32.88 12.83 33.26
N VAL A 152 -34.04 13.13 32.66
CA VAL A 152 -34.94 14.11 33.25
C VAL A 152 -35.85 13.30 34.16
N GLU A 153 -35.81 13.71 35.42
CA GLU A 153 -36.67 13.37 36.53
C GLU A 153 -38.11 13.09 36.09
N THR A 154 -38.54 11.84 36.26
CA THR A 154 -39.80 11.43 36.89
C THR A 154 -39.73 9.92 36.95
N ASP A 155 -38.99 9.39 37.90
CA ASP A 155 -39.45 8.17 38.54
C ASP A 155 -39.85 8.58 39.95
N GLU A 156 -41.15 8.65 40.14
CA GLU A 156 -41.80 8.51 41.43
C GLU A 156 -41.55 7.07 41.92
N SER A 157 -40.28 6.70 42.08
CA SER A 157 -39.90 5.58 42.90
C SER A 157 -39.87 6.15 44.30
N THR A 158 -40.89 5.80 45.07
CA THR A 158 -41.04 6.11 46.48
C THR A 158 -39.71 5.88 47.21
N ASP A 159 -38.95 6.96 47.39
CA ASP A 159 -37.90 7.11 48.39
C ASP A 159 -38.59 7.17 49.76
N SER A 160 -39.14 6.03 50.18
CA SER A 160 -39.91 5.88 51.40
C SER A 160 -39.31 4.84 52.31
N ASP A 161 -37.98 4.68 52.32
CA ASP A 161 -37.34 3.83 53.33
C ASP A 161 -36.21 4.51 54.12
N ASP A 162 -35.46 5.49 53.61
CA ASP A 162 -34.38 6.10 54.41
C ASP A 162 -34.83 7.28 55.32
N MET A 163 -35.97 7.92 55.03
CA MET A 163 -36.53 8.97 55.89
C MET A 163 -37.42 8.44 57.03
N ARG A 164 -37.86 7.18 56.97
CA ARG A 164 -38.69 6.57 58.02
C ARG A 164 -37.88 6.22 59.28
N TYR A 165 -36.61 5.82 59.13
CA TYR A 165 -35.75 5.51 60.27
C TYR A 165 -35.31 6.75 61.05
N LYS A 166 -35.17 7.91 60.40
CA LYS A 166 -34.80 9.17 61.09
C LYS A 166 -35.98 9.85 61.81
N VAL A 167 -37.17 9.84 61.22
CA VAL A 167 -38.36 10.45 61.84
C VAL A 167 -38.87 9.63 63.04
N MET A 168 -38.68 8.31 63.04
CA MET A 168 -39.00 7.47 64.22
C MET A 168 -38.03 7.66 65.39
N GLN A 169 -36.75 7.95 65.15
CA GLN A 169 -35.80 8.22 66.25
C GLN A 169 -36.02 9.60 66.88
N SER A 170 -36.34 10.64 66.11
CA SER A 170 -36.65 11.97 66.68
C SER A 170 -37.95 11.96 67.50
N ALA A 171 -38.99 11.28 67.02
CA ALA A 171 -40.26 11.15 67.76
C ALA A 171 -40.15 10.32 69.06
N SER A 172 -39.20 9.37 69.12
CA SER A 172 -38.94 8.58 70.34
C SER A 172 -38.16 9.38 71.39
N VAL A 173 -37.22 10.24 70.97
CA VAL A 173 -36.45 11.10 71.88
C VAL A 173 -37.31 12.22 72.47
N ASP A 174 -38.19 12.84 71.66
CA ASP A 174 -39.07 13.93 72.14
C ASP A 174 -40.16 13.43 73.10
N LYS A 175 -40.63 12.19 72.96
CA LYS A 175 -41.59 11.58 73.90
C LYS A 175 -40.98 11.18 75.24
N GLN A 176 -39.66 10.95 75.30
CA GLN A 176 -38.95 10.69 76.56
C GLN A 176 -38.55 11.99 77.28
N ARG A 177 -38.26 13.07 76.55
CA ARG A 177 -37.97 14.39 77.16
C ARG A 177 -39.21 15.04 77.79
N SER A 178 -40.38 14.96 77.13
CA SER A 178 -41.61 15.54 77.68
C SER A 178 -42.11 14.83 78.97
N ARG A 179 -41.76 13.54 79.20
CA ARG A 179 -42.10 12.83 80.45
C ARG A 179 -41.16 13.17 81.61
N LEU A 180 -39.96 13.69 81.35
CA LEU A 180 -39.00 14.10 82.38
C LEU A 180 -39.24 15.54 82.87
N ASP A 181 -39.73 16.44 82.01
CA ASP A 181 -39.99 17.84 82.40
C ASP A 181 -41.27 18.03 83.25
N VAL A 182 -42.21 17.08 83.22
CA VAL A 182 -43.41 17.09 84.09
C VAL A 182 -43.14 16.54 85.51
N MET A 183 -42.01 15.86 85.75
CA MET A 183 -41.68 15.29 87.07
C MET A 183 -40.72 16.13 87.93
N ILE A 184 -40.19 17.26 87.42
CA ILE A 184 -39.24 18.10 88.18
C ILE A 184 -39.89 19.43 88.65
N THR A 185 -41.15 19.70 88.31
CA THR A 185 -41.89 20.86 88.84
C THR A 185 -43.12 20.41 89.64
N THR A 186 -42.89 19.85 90.83
CA THR A 186 -43.81 19.89 91.98
C THR A 186 -42.98 19.76 93.25
#